data_AF-A0AA39MB01-F1
#
_entry.id   AF-A0AA39MB01-F1
#
_cell.length_a   1.000
_cell.length_b   1.000
_cell.length_c   1.000
_cell.angle_alpha   90.00
_cell.angle_beta   90.00
_cell.angle_gamma   90.00
#
_symmetry.space_group_name_H-M   'P 1'
#
loop_
_entity.id
_entity.type
_entity.pdbx_description
1 polymer ?
#
loop_
_entity_poly.entity_id
_entity_poly.type
_entity_poly.pdbx_seq_one_letter_code
_entity_poly.pdbx_strand_id
1 'polypeptide(L)'
;MDIMEMDELLPTFQGATLIAVVLVGVPVYIRILYIFISQPCYRNLECYRIMIHIGIVQMLIAPAFFFQGLMRLLGYDPFGLANIAIKACPPVVRTEALMSLVLALNRLKIICKLQYPQAIHTVFLGASWAFGIAFFVSYFAFYPNLVYTTIPQVLIPIYDIRLPFSAIFRMMTSVVIVVTCSVTLVVYIVIVFYLLYVRRKVGNAIKSSRERAIFIYACTRFVSDIIISFLLTFNAFRSSIGMFFLGLGYPLNNLAMPQILYLLMYKMSQPNISNTSNDSALPPPLTFTGPVQFFQGIALFIIVSIGTPAYLRIIYIFISTPSYRKRECYRIMIQIGIVQCLFAPGTFFQALMQVIDRDPFGLATVAIRLMPPVVRVEAIMSLVLALNRLKIICRIKYPALVHNVILVCAWIFGALFFISYFIFTDLYYYYIFPGSLNPLYDYSKPLSYVFRISVNYLLIGTSSITFTVYVAIISYLAYLRRTCGNTMETREKAILTFACTKFVVDVFLALSCMFFPYSTNLICQIYLSMGHQFNSLILAPVLYLTLQR
;
A
#
# COMPACT_ATOMS: atom_id res chain seq x y z
N MET A 1 20.74 16.96 17.68
CA MET A 1 20.19 15.72 18.21
C MET A 1 20.90 14.59 17.51
N ASP A 2 21.93 14.06 18.16
CA ASP A 2 22.79 13.04 17.58
C ASP A 2 22.00 11.73 17.40
N ILE A 3 22.41 10.89 16.43
CA ILE A 3 21.74 9.60 16.14
C ILE A 3 21.58 8.76 17.42
N MET A 4 22.53 8.89 18.35
CA MET A 4 22.52 8.24 19.66
C MET A 4 21.37 8.70 20.58
N GLU A 5 21.06 10.00 20.60
CA GLU A 5 19.93 10.53 21.39
C GLU A 5 18.57 10.09 20.81
N MET A 6 18.50 9.96 19.47
CA MET A 6 17.27 9.52 18.81
C MET A 6 16.95 8.05 19.11
N ASP A 7 17.96 7.19 19.23
CA ASP A 7 17.77 5.78 19.56
C ASP A 7 17.29 5.58 21.01
N GLU A 8 17.61 6.48 21.95
CA GLU A 8 17.10 6.43 23.33
C GLU A 8 15.65 6.92 23.47
N LEU A 9 15.25 7.92 22.69
CA LEU A 9 13.88 8.47 22.74
C LEU A 9 12.85 7.59 22.03
N LEU A 10 13.29 6.81 21.03
CA LEU A 10 12.40 6.05 20.17
C LEU A 10 11.59 4.95 20.90
N PRO A 11 12.18 4.15 21.82
CA PRO A 11 11.43 3.18 22.64
C PRO A 11 10.37 3.86 23.51
N THR A 12 10.70 4.97 24.17
CA THR A 12 9.78 5.74 25.03
C THR A 12 8.60 6.26 24.21
N PHE A 13 8.87 6.83 23.04
CA PHE A 13 7.83 7.30 22.13
C PHE A 13 6.95 6.16 21.61
N GLN A 14 7.54 5.01 21.28
CA GLN A 14 6.79 3.81 20.90
C GLN A 14 5.92 3.33 22.07
N GLY A 15 6.44 3.37 23.29
CA GLY A 15 5.72 3.00 24.51
C GLY A 15 4.48 3.85 24.74
N ALA A 16 4.62 5.17 24.68
CA ALA A 16 3.51 6.11 24.75
C ALA A 16 2.46 5.84 23.66
N THR A 17 2.91 5.62 22.43
CA THR A 17 2.03 5.36 21.28
C THR A 17 1.26 4.06 21.46
N LEU A 18 1.90 2.98 21.93
CA LEU A 18 1.23 1.70 22.17
C LEU A 18 0.14 1.81 23.24
N ILE A 19 0.44 2.50 24.35
CA ILE A 19 -0.55 2.75 25.41
C ILE A 19 -1.72 3.56 24.86
N ALA A 20 -1.45 4.64 24.12
CA ALA A 20 -2.49 5.46 23.52
C ALA A 20 -3.39 4.67 22.56
N VAL A 21 -2.80 3.84 21.69
CA VAL A 21 -3.54 2.97 20.76
C VAL A 21 -4.44 1.99 21.52
N VAL A 22 -3.97 1.41 22.62
CA VAL A 22 -4.77 0.48 23.44
C VAL A 22 -5.89 1.21 24.17
N LEU A 23 -5.58 2.33 24.84
CA LEU A 23 -6.56 3.10 25.62
C LEU A 23 -7.68 3.69 24.77
N VAL A 24 -7.38 4.10 23.53
CA VAL A 24 -8.40 4.60 22.59
C VAL A 24 -9.08 3.45 21.85
N GLY A 25 -8.30 2.47 21.39
CA GLY A 25 -8.79 1.36 20.59
C GLY A 25 -9.73 0.45 21.36
N VAL A 26 -9.33 -0.05 22.53
CA VAL A 26 -10.11 -1.08 23.25
C VAL A 26 -11.55 -0.64 23.56
N PRO A 27 -11.83 0.56 24.11
CA PRO A 27 -13.21 0.98 24.39
C PRO A 27 -14.10 1.03 23.15
N VAL A 28 -13.56 1.54 22.03
CA VAL A 28 -14.28 1.58 20.75
C VAL A 28 -14.55 0.16 20.24
N TYR A 29 -13.55 -0.72 20.36
CA TYR A 29 -13.68 -2.12 19.95
C TYR A 29 -14.72 -2.88 20.77
N ILE A 30 -14.71 -2.71 22.09
CA ILE A 30 -15.71 -3.27 23.03
C ILE A 30 -17.11 -2.81 22.63
N ARG A 31 -17.28 -1.53 22.33
CA ARG A 31 -18.58 -1.00 21.89
C ARG A 31 -19.09 -1.66 20.61
N ILE A 32 -18.21 -1.88 19.63
CA ILE A 32 -18.57 -2.58 18.37
C ILE A 32 -18.96 -4.03 18.65
N LEU A 33 -18.17 -4.75 19.45
CA LEU A 33 -18.48 -6.12 19.85
C LEU A 33 -19.80 -6.21 20.61
N TYR A 34 -20.05 -5.28 21.53
CA TYR A 34 -21.30 -5.19 22.27
C TYR A 34 -22.50 -5.02 21.32
N ILE A 35 -22.38 -4.19 20.28
CA ILE A 35 -23.43 -4.04 19.26
C ILE A 35 -23.68 -5.35 18.53
N PHE A 36 -22.61 -6.06 18.13
CA PHE A 36 -22.74 -7.34 17.42
C PHE A 36 -23.35 -8.45 18.28
N ILE A 37 -23.05 -8.46 19.59
CA ILE A 37 -23.58 -9.46 20.54
C ILE A 37 -25.03 -9.15 20.93
N SER A 38 -25.33 -7.90 21.21
CA SER A 38 -26.63 -7.47 21.77
C SER A 38 -27.74 -7.40 20.72
N GLN A 39 -27.43 -7.11 19.46
CA GLN A 39 -28.45 -7.02 18.42
C GLN A 39 -28.70 -8.38 17.74
N PRO A 40 -29.94 -8.91 17.79
CA PRO A 40 -30.25 -10.23 17.24
C PRO A 40 -30.09 -10.27 15.71
N CYS A 41 -30.21 -9.13 15.02
CA CYS A 41 -30.01 -9.04 13.57
C CYS A 41 -28.58 -9.44 13.15
N TYR A 42 -27.57 -9.07 13.95
CA TYR A 42 -26.17 -9.45 13.70
C TYR A 42 -25.90 -10.85 14.24
N ARG A 43 -26.32 -11.15 15.47
CA ARG A 43 -26.06 -12.45 16.12
C ARG A 43 -26.58 -13.64 15.32
N ASN A 44 -27.71 -13.48 14.63
CA ASN A 44 -28.30 -14.57 13.85
C ASN A 44 -27.48 -14.90 12.58
N LEU A 45 -26.66 -13.97 12.08
CA LEU A 45 -25.83 -14.17 10.90
C LEU A 45 -24.49 -14.81 11.24
N GLU A 46 -24.18 -15.93 10.59
CA GLU A 46 -22.94 -16.70 10.80
C GLU A 46 -21.66 -15.88 10.65
N CYS A 47 -21.60 -15.03 9.62
CA CYS A 47 -20.48 -14.14 9.36
C CYS A 47 -20.16 -13.24 10.56
N TYR A 48 -21.20 -12.69 11.20
CA TYR A 48 -21.04 -11.83 12.37
C TYR A 48 -20.64 -12.62 13.61
N ARG A 49 -21.11 -13.87 13.77
CA ARG A 49 -20.61 -14.75 14.85
C ARG A 49 -19.10 -14.98 14.72
N ILE A 50 -18.62 -15.30 13.52
CA ILE A 50 -17.17 -15.47 13.26
C ILE A 50 -16.42 -14.16 13.55
N MET A 51 -16.95 -13.01 13.13
CA MET A 51 -16.33 -11.70 13.42
C MET A 51 -16.31 -11.36 14.92
N ILE A 52 -17.32 -11.76 15.70
CA ILE A 52 -17.30 -11.61 17.17
C ILE A 52 -16.13 -12.41 17.76
N HIS A 53 -15.92 -13.66 17.34
CA HIS A 53 -14.78 -14.45 17.81
C HIS A 53 -13.43 -13.84 17.42
N ILE A 54 -13.27 -13.38 16.17
CA ILE A 54 -12.08 -12.65 15.73
C ILE A 54 -11.85 -11.41 16.61
N GLY A 55 -12.91 -10.65 16.90
CA GLY A 55 -12.82 -9.46 17.73
C GLY A 55 -12.43 -9.75 19.17
N ILE A 56 -12.94 -10.83 19.77
CA ILE A 56 -12.50 -11.29 21.10
C ILE A 56 -11.02 -11.64 21.07
N VAL A 57 -10.57 -12.40 20.07
CA VAL A 57 -9.16 -12.76 19.90
C VAL A 57 -8.29 -11.51 19.76
N GLN A 58 -8.69 -10.51 18.95
CA GLN A 58 -7.96 -9.25 18.82
C GLN A 58 -7.87 -8.47 20.14
N MET A 59 -8.94 -8.47 20.94
CA MET A 59 -8.93 -7.85 22.27
C MET A 59 -7.96 -8.53 23.26
N LEU A 60 -7.77 -9.85 23.16
CA LEU A 60 -6.80 -10.57 24.00
C LEU A 60 -5.35 -10.14 23.73
N ILE A 61 -5.06 -9.47 22.62
CA ILE A 61 -3.73 -8.91 22.31
C ILE A 61 -3.49 -7.58 23.04
N ALA A 62 -4.54 -6.84 23.40
CA ALA A 62 -4.40 -5.50 23.96
C ALA A 62 -3.58 -5.43 25.26
N PRO A 63 -3.71 -6.36 26.23
CA PRO A 63 -2.86 -6.37 27.42
C PRO A 63 -1.37 -6.49 27.08
N ALA A 64 -1.01 -7.28 26.06
CA ALA A 64 0.38 -7.43 25.64
C ALA A 64 0.98 -6.10 25.20
N PHE A 65 0.28 -5.35 24.35
CA PHE A 65 0.75 -4.05 23.89
C PHE A 65 0.71 -2.97 24.97
N PHE A 66 -0.26 -3.02 25.88
CA PHE A 66 -0.33 -2.09 27.00
C PHE A 66 0.88 -2.26 27.93
N PHE A 67 1.13 -3.49 28.41
CA PHE A 67 2.25 -3.75 29.30
C PHE A 67 3.60 -3.58 28.61
N GLN A 68 3.70 -3.94 27.32
CA GLN A 68 4.89 -3.62 26.52
C GLN A 68 5.14 -2.12 26.41
N GLY A 69 4.08 -1.32 26.23
CA GLY A 69 4.19 0.13 26.21
C GLY A 69 4.61 0.70 27.56
N LEU A 70 4.03 0.19 28.65
CA LEU A 70 4.38 0.58 30.02
C LEU A 70 5.84 0.26 30.35
N MET A 71 6.30 -0.95 30.00
CA MET A 71 7.69 -1.36 30.18
C MET A 71 8.66 -0.40 29.48
N ARG A 72 8.31 0.08 28.28
CA ARG A 72 9.15 1.03 27.53
C ARG A 72 9.17 2.42 28.13
N LEU A 73 8.05 2.88 28.68
CA LEU A 73 7.99 4.17 29.37
C LEU A 73 8.78 4.16 30.68
N LEU A 74 8.73 3.05 31.42
CA LEU A 74 9.41 2.92 32.70
C LEU A 74 10.88 2.54 32.57
N GLY A 75 11.29 1.98 31.43
CA GLY A 75 12.64 1.44 31.22
C GLY A 75 12.89 0.10 31.93
N TYR A 76 11.87 -0.51 32.55
CA TYR A 76 11.93 -1.83 33.19
C TYR A 76 10.55 -2.52 33.10
N ASP A 77 10.51 -3.85 33.28
CA ASP A 77 9.26 -4.64 33.22
C ASP A 77 8.64 -4.80 34.62
N PRO A 78 7.60 -4.01 34.97
CA PRO A 78 7.00 -4.08 36.30
C PRO A 78 6.37 -5.47 36.52
N PHE A 79 6.90 -6.20 37.50
CA PHE A 79 6.46 -7.56 37.89
C PHE A 79 6.56 -8.62 36.78
N GLY A 80 7.31 -8.35 35.70
CA GLY A 80 7.39 -9.28 34.56
C GLY A 80 6.12 -9.36 33.70
N LEU A 81 5.17 -8.42 33.87
CA LEU A 81 3.86 -8.46 33.22
C LEU A 81 3.96 -8.30 31.70
N ALA A 82 4.87 -7.47 31.21
CA ALA A 82 5.06 -7.30 29.77
C ALA A 82 5.57 -8.59 29.14
N ASN A 83 6.54 -9.26 29.77
CA ASN A 83 7.04 -10.54 29.31
C ASN A 83 6.00 -11.67 29.38
N ILE A 84 5.13 -11.69 30.39
CA ILE A 84 4.03 -12.67 30.46
C ILE A 84 3.00 -12.40 29.36
N ALA A 85 2.57 -11.14 29.21
CA ALA A 85 1.53 -10.78 28.26
C ALA A 85 2.01 -10.90 26.80
N ILE A 86 3.26 -10.57 26.50
CA ILE A 86 3.79 -10.69 25.13
C ILE A 86 3.94 -12.15 24.70
N LYS A 87 4.20 -13.08 25.62
CA LYS A 87 4.19 -14.54 25.33
C LYS A 87 2.82 -15.05 24.90
N ALA A 88 1.75 -14.44 25.40
CA ALA A 88 0.39 -14.73 24.98
C ALA A 88 0.07 -14.21 23.57
N CYS A 89 0.85 -13.28 23.01
CA CYS A 89 0.52 -12.64 21.74
C CYS A 89 0.64 -13.58 20.51
N PRO A 90 1.75 -14.32 20.30
CA PRO A 90 1.87 -15.25 19.18
C PRO A 90 0.72 -16.26 19.01
N PRO A 91 0.24 -17.00 20.04
CA PRO A 91 -0.88 -17.93 19.87
C PRO A 91 -2.17 -17.21 19.47
N VAL A 92 -2.42 -16.02 20.04
CA VAL A 92 -3.62 -15.23 19.73
C VAL A 92 -3.62 -14.74 18.28
N VAL A 93 -2.51 -14.19 17.79
CA VAL A 93 -2.41 -13.74 16.38
C VAL A 93 -2.58 -14.90 15.39
N ARG A 94 -2.18 -16.12 15.77
CA ARG A 94 -2.25 -17.29 14.89
C ARG A 94 -3.67 -17.84 14.84
N THR A 95 -4.34 -17.81 15.99
CA THR A 95 -5.77 -18.08 16.11
C THR A 95 -6.58 -17.11 15.25
N GLU A 96 -6.24 -15.82 15.27
CA GLU A 96 -6.85 -14.79 14.43
C GLU A 96 -6.70 -15.11 12.92
N ALA A 97 -5.50 -15.48 12.48
CA ALA A 97 -5.24 -15.82 11.09
C ALA A 97 -6.08 -17.03 10.62
N LEU A 98 -6.20 -18.07 11.47
CA LEU A 98 -7.05 -19.23 11.20
C LEU A 98 -8.54 -18.84 11.13
N MET A 99 -9.03 -18.02 12.06
CA MET A 99 -10.42 -17.54 12.02
C MET A 99 -10.70 -16.65 10.81
N SER A 100 -9.70 -15.89 10.35
CA SER A 100 -9.79 -15.08 9.13
C SER A 100 -9.93 -15.95 7.88
N LEU A 101 -9.28 -17.12 7.86
CA LEU A 101 -9.50 -18.13 6.82
C LEU A 101 -10.93 -18.68 6.88
N VAL A 102 -11.45 -19.00 8.06
CA VAL A 102 -12.85 -19.46 8.23
C VAL A 102 -13.84 -18.40 7.74
N LEU A 103 -13.58 -17.12 8.02
CA LEU A 103 -14.39 -16.00 7.53
C LEU A 103 -14.35 -15.90 6.00
N ALA A 104 -13.18 -16.09 5.39
CA ALA A 104 -13.03 -16.09 3.93
C ALA A 104 -13.79 -17.25 3.28
N LEU A 105 -13.75 -18.46 3.86
CA LEU A 105 -14.53 -19.61 3.40
C LEU A 105 -16.04 -19.34 3.52
N ASN A 106 -16.48 -18.73 4.62
CA ASN A 106 -17.88 -18.35 4.78
C ASN A 106 -18.33 -17.34 3.70
N ARG A 107 -17.49 -16.36 3.35
CA ARG A 107 -17.77 -15.43 2.24
C ARG A 107 -17.79 -16.16 0.90
N LEU A 108 -16.87 -17.10 0.68
CA LEU A 108 -16.86 -17.95 -0.52
C LEU A 108 -18.17 -18.73 -0.65
N LYS A 109 -18.65 -19.34 0.44
CA LYS A 109 -19.94 -20.04 0.45
C LYS A 109 -21.09 -19.16 0.03
N ILE A 110 -21.23 -17.99 0.66
CA ILE A 110 -22.34 -17.07 0.43
C ILE A 110 -22.29 -16.52 -1.00
N ILE A 111 -21.11 -16.07 -1.46
CA ILE A 111 -20.95 -15.44 -2.77
C ILE A 111 -21.07 -16.46 -3.90
N CYS A 112 -20.42 -17.62 -3.78
CA CYS A 112 -20.44 -18.67 -4.79
C CYS A 112 -21.64 -19.62 -4.69
N LYS A 113 -22.54 -19.40 -3.72
CA LYS A 113 -23.72 -20.23 -3.45
C LYS A 113 -23.40 -21.72 -3.26
N LEU A 114 -22.30 -22.04 -2.57
CA LEU A 114 -21.88 -23.42 -2.33
C LEU A 114 -22.81 -24.12 -1.32
N GLN A 115 -23.29 -25.31 -1.65
CA GLN A 115 -24.25 -26.08 -0.86
C GLN A 115 -23.56 -27.07 0.11
N TYR A 116 -22.74 -26.56 1.04
CA TYR A 116 -22.21 -27.39 2.12
C TYR A 116 -22.78 -27.01 3.49
N PRO A 117 -22.90 -27.97 4.43
CA PRO A 117 -23.56 -27.74 5.71
C PRO A 117 -22.84 -26.67 6.55
N GLN A 118 -23.62 -25.87 7.28
CA GLN A 118 -23.10 -24.80 8.13
C GLN A 118 -22.19 -25.32 9.26
N ALA A 119 -22.40 -26.57 9.70
CA ALA A 119 -21.60 -27.23 10.72
C ALA A 119 -20.10 -27.21 10.41
N ILE A 120 -19.69 -27.19 9.13
CA ILE A 120 -18.28 -27.18 8.72
C ILE A 120 -17.54 -25.94 9.26
N HIS A 121 -18.14 -24.75 9.19
CA HIS A 121 -17.49 -23.55 9.72
C HIS A 121 -17.43 -23.55 11.24
N THR A 122 -18.47 -24.07 11.90
CA THR A 122 -18.48 -24.22 13.36
C THR A 122 -17.38 -25.16 13.83
N VAL A 123 -17.19 -26.28 13.12
CA VAL A 123 -16.09 -27.24 13.39
C VAL A 123 -14.73 -26.58 13.16
N PHE A 124 -14.52 -25.88 12.04
CA PHE A 124 -13.25 -25.17 11.80
C PHE A 124 -12.97 -24.05 12.81
N LEU A 125 -14.01 -23.34 13.25
CA LEU A 125 -13.90 -22.31 14.27
C LEU A 125 -13.53 -22.92 15.63
N GLY A 126 -14.16 -24.03 16.02
CA GLY A 126 -13.81 -24.80 17.21
C GLY A 126 -12.38 -25.33 17.16
N ALA A 127 -11.96 -25.88 16.02
CA ALA A 127 -10.59 -26.32 15.80
C ALA A 127 -9.57 -25.16 15.88
N SER A 128 -9.94 -23.97 15.40
CA SER A 128 -9.09 -22.77 15.49
C SER A 128 -8.88 -22.34 16.94
N TRP A 129 -9.93 -22.37 17.76
CA TRP A 129 -9.83 -22.11 19.21
C TRP A 129 -9.00 -23.17 19.93
N ALA A 130 -9.27 -24.45 19.68
CA ALA A 130 -8.52 -25.56 20.27
C ALA A 130 -7.02 -25.44 19.95
N PHE A 131 -6.69 -25.12 18.69
CA PHE A 131 -5.31 -24.84 18.26
C PHE A 131 -4.71 -23.66 19.02
N GLY A 132 -5.43 -22.54 19.13
CA GLY A 132 -5.00 -21.36 19.87
C GLY A 132 -4.69 -21.62 21.33
N ILE A 133 -5.59 -22.33 22.01
CA ILE A 133 -5.44 -22.72 23.42
C ILE A 133 -4.27 -23.69 23.59
N ALA A 134 -4.17 -24.71 22.74
CA ALA A 134 -3.06 -25.66 22.78
C ALA A 134 -1.70 -24.96 22.58
N PHE A 135 -1.61 -24.03 21.63
CA PHE A 135 -0.41 -23.21 21.44
C PHE A 135 -0.14 -22.32 22.66
N PHE A 136 -1.16 -21.65 23.19
CA PHE A 136 -1.01 -20.83 24.40
C PHE A 136 -0.45 -21.65 25.56
N VAL A 137 -1.07 -22.79 25.89
CA VAL A 137 -0.61 -23.68 26.98
C VAL A 137 0.82 -24.13 26.72
N SER A 138 1.17 -24.45 25.47
CA SER A 138 2.53 -24.85 25.10
C SER A 138 3.57 -23.76 25.39
N TYR A 139 3.25 -22.48 25.12
CA TYR A 139 4.16 -21.37 25.42
C TYR A 139 4.48 -21.24 26.91
N PHE A 140 3.52 -21.56 27.79
CA PHE A 140 3.72 -21.51 29.24
C PHE A 140 4.30 -22.81 29.81
N ALA A 141 3.89 -23.97 29.30
CA ALA A 141 4.38 -25.27 29.76
C ALA A 141 5.87 -25.47 29.44
N PHE A 142 6.35 -25.00 28.28
CA PHE A 142 7.74 -25.12 27.87
C PHE A 142 8.60 -23.91 28.26
N TYR A 143 8.14 -23.05 29.17
CA TYR A 143 8.82 -21.82 29.55
C TYR A 143 10.34 -21.93 29.81
N PRO A 144 10.87 -22.93 30.55
CA PRO A 144 12.33 -22.99 30.78
C PRO A 144 13.14 -23.19 29.49
N ASN A 145 12.53 -23.73 28.44
CA ASN A 145 13.18 -24.07 27.18
C ASN A 145 12.67 -23.23 25.99
N LEU A 146 11.78 -22.27 26.24
CA LEU A 146 11.16 -21.40 25.22
C LEU A 146 11.05 -19.98 25.79
N VAL A 147 11.94 -19.10 25.32
CA VAL A 147 11.97 -17.71 25.76
C VAL A 147 11.60 -16.81 24.58
N TYR A 148 10.39 -16.26 24.68
CA TYR A 148 9.92 -15.14 23.86
C TYR A 148 9.80 -13.93 24.79
N THR A 149 10.73 -12.98 24.65
CA THR A 149 10.88 -11.87 25.60
C THR A 149 10.88 -10.54 24.90
N THR A 150 10.47 -9.53 25.64
CA THR A 150 10.61 -8.13 25.28
C THR A 150 11.58 -7.48 26.24
N ILE A 151 12.48 -6.67 25.70
CA ILE A 151 13.48 -5.92 26.45
C ILE A 151 13.12 -4.43 26.27
N PRO A 152 13.22 -3.56 27.29
CA PRO A 152 12.81 -2.17 27.19
C PRO A 152 13.45 -1.42 26.00
N GLN A 153 14.71 -1.71 25.69
CA GLN A 153 15.47 -1.08 24.60
C GLN A 153 15.14 -1.62 23.20
N VAL A 154 14.45 -2.76 23.11
CA VAL A 154 14.18 -3.43 21.82
C VAL A 154 12.74 -3.16 21.36
N LEU A 155 12.61 -2.60 20.16
CA LEU A 155 11.33 -2.14 19.59
C LEU A 155 10.40 -3.28 19.13
N ILE A 156 10.92 -4.49 18.98
CA ILE A 156 10.15 -5.69 18.64
C ILE A 156 10.49 -6.85 19.59
N PRO A 157 9.52 -7.70 19.96
CA PRO A 157 9.80 -8.88 20.76
C PRO A 157 10.65 -9.90 19.99
N ILE A 158 11.59 -10.55 20.68
CA ILE A 158 12.59 -11.45 20.07
C ILE A 158 12.48 -12.85 20.69
N TYR A 159 12.69 -13.87 19.85
CA TYR A 159 12.90 -15.25 20.30
C TYR A 159 14.37 -15.45 20.66
N ASP A 160 14.65 -15.98 21.85
CA ASP A 160 16.02 -16.38 22.20
C ASP A 160 16.38 -17.67 21.46
N ILE A 161 17.16 -17.54 20.38
CA ILE A 161 17.60 -18.63 19.52
C ILE A 161 18.60 -19.60 20.20
N ARG A 162 19.11 -19.26 21.38
CA ARG A 162 20.01 -20.14 22.14
C ARG A 162 19.27 -21.36 22.71
N LEU A 163 17.94 -21.27 22.84
CA LEU A 163 17.12 -22.34 23.36
C LEU A 163 16.57 -23.23 22.24
N PRO A 164 16.57 -24.56 22.43
CA PRO A 164 16.28 -25.51 21.35
C PRO A 164 14.84 -25.41 20.83
N PHE A 165 13.86 -25.12 21.68
CA PHE A 165 12.47 -25.02 21.23
C PHE A 165 12.14 -23.67 20.61
N SER A 166 12.87 -22.59 20.92
CA SER A 166 12.61 -21.26 20.33
C SER A 166 12.69 -21.26 18.81
N ALA A 167 13.67 -21.96 18.23
CA ALA A 167 13.82 -22.08 16.79
C ALA A 167 12.65 -22.84 16.16
N ILE A 168 12.23 -23.94 16.78
CA ILE A 168 11.12 -24.79 16.32
C ILE A 168 9.81 -24.01 16.38
N PHE A 169 9.50 -23.36 17.50
CA PHE A 169 8.29 -22.56 17.66
C PHE A 169 8.26 -21.37 16.69
N ARG A 170 9.39 -20.69 16.49
CA ARG A 170 9.50 -19.63 15.48
C ARG A 170 9.20 -20.17 14.08
N MET A 171 9.79 -21.30 13.70
CA MET A 171 9.54 -21.92 12.39
C MET A 171 8.08 -22.36 12.24
N MET A 172 7.52 -23.07 13.22
CA MET A 172 6.12 -23.51 13.21
C MET A 172 5.16 -22.34 13.11
N THR A 173 5.36 -21.29 13.91
CA THR A 173 4.50 -20.10 13.88
C THR A 173 4.59 -19.34 12.56
N SER A 174 5.77 -19.25 11.96
CA SER A 174 5.97 -18.68 10.61
C SER A 174 5.31 -19.53 9.52
N VAL A 175 5.41 -20.86 9.59
CA VAL A 175 4.75 -21.75 8.62
C VAL A 175 3.23 -21.64 8.72
N VAL A 176 2.68 -21.68 9.93
CA VAL A 176 1.23 -21.58 10.15
C VAL A 176 0.68 -20.27 9.58
N ILE A 177 1.32 -19.14 9.85
CA ILE A 177 0.84 -17.85 9.34
C ILE A 177 0.98 -17.74 7.81
N VAL A 178 2.09 -18.18 7.24
CA VAL A 178 2.30 -18.14 5.77
C VAL A 178 1.31 -19.05 5.05
N VAL A 179 1.10 -20.28 5.53
CA VAL A 179 0.16 -21.22 4.92
C VAL A 179 -1.27 -20.69 5.02
N THR A 180 -1.70 -20.25 6.21
CA THR A 180 -3.07 -19.74 6.40
C THR A 180 -3.34 -18.48 5.60
N CYS A 181 -2.42 -17.52 5.58
CA CYS A 181 -2.53 -16.33 4.73
C CYS A 181 -2.57 -16.70 3.23
N SER A 182 -1.75 -17.66 2.80
CA SER A 182 -1.69 -18.10 1.40
C SER A 182 -2.98 -18.78 0.96
N VAL A 183 -3.54 -19.67 1.78
CA VAL A 183 -4.85 -20.31 1.52
C VAL A 183 -5.95 -19.25 1.49
N THR A 184 -5.93 -18.30 2.44
CA THR A 184 -6.91 -17.20 2.49
C THR A 184 -6.82 -16.33 1.23
N LEU A 185 -5.61 -16.05 0.73
CA LEU A 185 -5.39 -15.30 -0.51
C LEU A 185 -5.99 -16.04 -1.70
N VAL A 186 -5.76 -17.35 -1.81
CA VAL A 186 -6.34 -18.19 -2.86
C VAL A 186 -7.87 -18.14 -2.81
N VAL A 187 -8.47 -18.25 -1.61
CA VAL A 187 -9.93 -18.14 -1.44
C VAL A 187 -10.45 -16.78 -1.93
N TYR A 188 -9.81 -15.67 -1.56
CA TYR A 188 -10.21 -14.35 -2.05
C TYR A 188 -10.02 -14.18 -3.55
N ILE A 189 -8.96 -14.73 -4.14
CA ILE A 189 -8.75 -14.75 -5.59
C ILE A 189 -9.91 -15.49 -6.29
N VAL A 190 -10.33 -16.65 -5.76
CA VAL A 190 -11.48 -17.39 -6.28
C VAL A 190 -12.77 -16.57 -6.18
N ILE A 191 -13.02 -15.90 -5.04
CA ILE A 191 -14.17 -15.00 -4.86
C ILE A 191 -14.16 -13.90 -5.94
N VAL A 192 -13.01 -13.26 -6.17
CA VAL A 192 -12.87 -12.21 -7.20
C VAL A 192 -13.17 -12.75 -8.59
N PHE A 193 -12.58 -13.88 -8.97
CA PHE A 193 -12.83 -14.49 -10.28
C PHE A 193 -14.30 -14.86 -10.47
N TYR A 194 -14.94 -15.40 -9.44
CA TYR A 194 -16.36 -15.72 -9.48
C TYR A 194 -17.22 -14.46 -9.65
N LEU A 195 -16.95 -13.39 -8.88
CA LEU A 195 -17.65 -12.11 -9.03
C LEU A 195 -17.46 -11.51 -10.43
N LEU A 196 -16.24 -11.58 -10.99
CA LEU A 196 -15.97 -11.15 -12.36
C LEU A 196 -16.70 -12.01 -13.40
N TYR A 197 -16.79 -13.32 -13.19
CA TYR A 197 -17.54 -14.24 -14.03
C TYR A 197 -19.03 -13.94 -14.01
N VAL A 198 -19.63 -13.79 -12.83
CA VAL A 198 -21.05 -13.43 -12.66
C VAL A 198 -21.35 -12.08 -13.30
N ARG A 199 -20.47 -11.08 -13.10
CA ARG A 199 -20.61 -9.76 -13.73
C ARG A 199 -20.60 -9.83 -15.25
N ARG A 200 -19.78 -10.71 -15.83
CA ARG A 200 -19.76 -10.94 -17.29
C ARG A 200 -21.04 -11.62 -17.77
N LYS A 201 -21.56 -12.60 -17.03
CA LYS A 201 -22.72 -13.42 -17.45
C LYS A 201 -24.06 -12.69 -17.29
N VAL A 202 -24.25 -11.92 -16.22
CA VAL A 202 -25.53 -11.29 -15.86
C VAL A 202 -25.67 -9.85 -16.43
N GLY A 203 -24.59 -9.29 -16.97
CA GLY A 203 -24.58 -7.91 -17.48
C GLY A 203 -24.56 -6.84 -16.37
N ASN A 204 -24.64 -5.57 -16.76
CA ASN A 204 -24.49 -4.39 -15.88
C ASN A 204 -25.61 -4.20 -14.81
N ALA A 205 -26.51 -5.17 -14.62
CA ALA A 205 -27.70 -5.02 -13.79
C ALA A 205 -27.43 -5.07 -12.27
N ILE A 206 -26.26 -5.54 -11.81
CA ILE A 206 -25.96 -5.61 -10.37
C ILE A 206 -25.27 -4.32 -9.91
N LYS A 207 -26.10 -3.31 -9.60
CA LYS A 207 -25.69 -2.00 -9.04
C LYS A 207 -25.56 -2.04 -7.51
N SER A 208 -25.00 -3.11 -6.93
CA SER A 208 -24.87 -3.24 -5.46
C SER A 208 -23.60 -2.54 -4.97
N SER A 209 -23.65 -1.22 -4.76
CA SER A 209 -22.57 -0.43 -4.15
C SER A 209 -22.17 -0.96 -2.77
N ARG A 210 -23.13 -1.56 -2.06
CA ARG A 210 -22.95 -2.16 -0.74
C ARG A 210 -22.01 -3.37 -0.75
N GLU A 211 -22.19 -4.28 -1.71
CA GLU A 211 -21.31 -5.45 -1.87
C GLU A 211 -19.88 -5.03 -2.19
N ARG A 212 -19.72 -4.00 -3.04
CA ARG A 212 -18.40 -3.45 -3.36
C ARG A 212 -17.70 -2.89 -2.12
N ALA A 213 -18.40 -2.16 -1.25
CA ALA A 213 -17.83 -1.61 -0.03
C ALA A 213 -17.37 -2.71 0.95
N ILE A 214 -18.19 -3.75 1.14
CA ILE A 214 -17.85 -4.93 1.97
C ILE A 214 -16.62 -5.65 1.40
N PHE A 215 -16.54 -5.78 0.07
CA PHE A 215 -15.40 -6.40 -0.58
C PHE A 215 -14.11 -5.57 -0.43
N ILE A 216 -14.20 -4.24 -0.60
CA ILE A 216 -13.05 -3.34 -0.38
C ILE A 216 -12.58 -3.43 1.07
N TYR A 217 -13.49 -3.39 2.04
CA TYR A 217 -13.17 -3.61 3.46
C TYR A 217 -12.35 -4.89 3.67
N ALA A 218 -12.86 -6.00 3.13
CA ALA A 218 -12.24 -7.31 3.26
C ALA A 218 -10.83 -7.35 2.65
N CYS A 219 -10.70 -6.80 1.45
CA CYS A 219 -9.45 -6.78 0.70
C CYS A 219 -8.40 -5.91 1.42
N THR A 220 -8.76 -4.70 1.84
CA THR A 220 -7.82 -3.80 2.52
C THR A 220 -7.32 -4.38 3.83
N ARG A 221 -8.22 -4.92 4.67
CA ARG A 221 -7.85 -5.59 5.93
C ARG A 221 -6.88 -6.75 5.67
N PHE A 222 -7.22 -7.60 4.71
CA PHE A 222 -6.43 -8.78 4.38
C PHE A 222 -5.04 -8.45 3.82
N VAL A 223 -4.95 -7.45 2.95
CA VAL A 223 -3.67 -6.98 2.39
C VAL A 223 -2.79 -6.42 3.50
N SER A 224 -3.34 -5.61 4.42
CA SER A 224 -2.59 -5.10 5.56
C SER A 224 -2.09 -6.22 6.48
N ASP A 225 -2.92 -7.24 6.75
CA ASP A 225 -2.53 -8.43 7.51
C ASP A 225 -1.36 -9.17 6.87
N ILE A 226 -1.41 -9.41 5.56
CA ILE A 226 -0.32 -10.06 4.83
C ILE A 226 0.95 -9.23 4.92
N ILE A 227 0.87 -7.92 4.63
CA ILE A 227 2.04 -7.05 4.61
C ILE A 227 2.72 -7.06 5.97
N ILE A 228 1.96 -6.82 7.05
CA ILE A 228 2.52 -6.78 8.41
C ILE A 228 3.08 -8.14 8.82
N SER A 229 2.36 -9.22 8.56
CA SER A 229 2.81 -10.58 8.88
C SER A 229 4.09 -10.96 8.14
N PHE A 230 4.20 -10.58 6.87
CA PHE A 230 5.39 -10.80 6.05
C PHE A 230 6.57 -9.98 6.56
N LEU A 231 6.38 -8.67 6.75
CA LEU A 231 7.43 -7.78 7.24
C LEU A 231 7.98 -8.23 8.60
N LEU A 232 7.12 -8.74 9.51
CA LEU A 232 7.54 -9.26 10.81
C LEU A 232 8.19 -10.64 10.72
N THR A 233 7.72 -11.51 9.84
CA THR A 233 8.30 -12.85 9.67
C THR A 233 9.73 -12.76 9.13
N PHE A 234 9.96 -11.88 8.14
CA PHE A 234 11.26 -11.73 7.51
C PHE A 234 12.17 -10.71 8.18
N ASN A 235 11.68 -10.02 9.23
CA ASN A 235 12.38 -8.91 9.89
C ASN A 235 13.01 -7.96 8.86
N ALA A 236 12.19 -7.50 7.91
CA ALA A 236 12.67 -6.85 6.68
C ALA A 236 13.44 -5.55 6.92
N PHE A 237 13.31 -4.95 8.11
CA PHE A 237 13.94 -3.70 8.47
C PHE A 237 15.06 -3.90 9.50
N ARG A 238 16.27 -3.46 9.16
CA ARG A 238 17.40 -3.37 10.10
C ARG A 238 17.47 -2.03 10.85
N SER A 239 16.76 -1.00 10.39
CA SER A 239 16.80 0.33 11.00
C SER A 239 15.87 0.43 12.21
N SER A 240 16.26 1.20 13.24
CA SER A 240 15.45 1.48 14.43
C SER A 240 14.07 2.04 14.06
N ILE A 241 14.02 2.96 13.08
CA ILE A 241 12.77 3.54 12.57
C ILE A 241 11.88 2.47 11.90
N GLY A 242 12.46 1.57 11.12
CA GLY A 242 11.70 0.48 10.49
C GLY A 242 11.12 -0.47 11.54
N MET A 243 11.90 -0.81 12.57
CA MET A 243 11.43 -1.61 13.70
C MET A 243 10.36 -0.91 14.54
N PHE A 244 10.43 0.42 14.67
CA PHE A 244 9.40 1.24 15.31
C PHE A 244 8.04 1.09 14.60
N PHE A 245 8.01 1.33 13.28
CA PHE A 245 6.78 1.19 12.49
C PHE A 245 6.30 -0.26 12.45
N LEU A 246 7.23 -1.21 12.39
CA LEU A 246 6.92 -2.64 12.40
C LEU A 246 6.25 -3.07 13.72
N GLY A 247 6.76 -2.59 14.86
CA GLY A 247 6.20 -2.86 16.18
C GLY A 247 4.84 -2.18 16.41
N LEU A 248 4.58 -1.03 15.75
CA LEU A 248 3.27 -0.38 15.76
C LEU A 248 2.27 -0.98 14.75
N GLY A 249 2.76 -1.65 13.71
CA GLY A 249 1.95 -2.17 12.62
C GLY A 249 0.82 -3.08 13.10
N TYR A 250 1.14 -4.13 13.88
CA TYR A 250 0.11 -5.05 14.40
C TYR A 250 -0.94 -4.39 15.30
N PRO A 251 -0.60 -3.62 16.35
CA PRO A 251 -1.61 -3.01 17.21
C PRO A 251 -2.50 -2.04 16.44
N LEU A 252 -1.94 -1.24 15.53
CA LEU A 252 -2.75 -0.36 14.67
C LEU A 252 -3.67 -1.17 13.75
N ASN A 253 -3.16 -2.24 13.15
CA ASN A 253 -3.90 -3.08 12.23
C ASN A 253 -4.99 -3.93 12.90
N ASN A 254 -4.79 -4.38 14.14
CA ASN A 254 -5.75 -5.22 14.86
C ASN A 254 -6.73 -4.40 15.72
N LEU A 255 -6.27 -3.33 16.36
CA LEU A 255 -7.13 -2.52 17.24
C LEU A 255 -7.76 -1.34 16.51
N ALA A 256 -7.02 -0.57 15.70
CA ALA A 256 -7.53 0.65 15.09
C ALA A 256 -8.18 0.42 13.72
N MET A 257 -7.56 -0.37 12.84
CA MET A 257 -8.00 -0.52 11.45
C MET A 257 -9.42 -1.09 11.31
N PRO A 258 -9.86 -2.13 12.07
CA PRO A 258 -11.23 -2.63 11.94
C PRO A 258 -12.27 -1.57 12.33
N GLN A 259 -11.95 -0.71 13.30
CA GLN A 259 -12.82 0.37 13.76
C GLN A 259 -12.94 1.47 12.71
N ILE A 260 -11.81 1.93 12.17
CA ILE A 260 -11.77 2.95 11.12
C ILE A 260 -12.56 2.44 9.92
N LEU A 261 -12.30 1.22 9.48
CA LEU A 261 -12.99 0.62 8.35
C LEU A 261 -14.49 0.43 8.61
N TYR A 262 -14.88 0.07 9.84
CA TYR A 262 -16.30 -0.04 10.22
C TYR A 262 -17.00 1.32 10.20
N LEU A 263 -16.38 2.37 10.76
CA LEU A 263 -16.90 3.73 10.74
C LEU A 263 -17.02 4.27 9.31
N LEU A 264 -16.04 3.97 8.45
CA LEU A 264 -16.09 4.32 7.03
C LEU A 264 -17.24 3.60 6.30
N MET A 265 -17.46 2.31 6.58
CA MET A 265 -18.58 1.57 6.03
C MET A 265 -19.93 2.10 6.53
N TYR A 266 -20.02 2.46 7.82
CA TYR A 266 -21.23 3.03 8.41
C TYR A 266 -21.56 4.38 7.74
N LYS A 267 -20.56 5.25 7.55
CA LYS A 267 -20.71 6.54 6.87
C LYS A 267 -21.12 6.38 5.41
N MET A 268 -20.57 5.40 4.68
CA MET A 268 -21.01 5.09 3.31
C MET A 268 -22.43 4.51 3.24
N SER A 269 -22.90 3.89 4.31
CA SER A 269 -24.25 3.33 4.39
C SER A 269 -25.30 4.35 4.82
N GLN A 270 -24.91 5.53 5.31
CA GLN A 270 -25.84 6.62 5.58
C GLN A 270 -26.05 7.46 4.31
N PRO A 271 -27.29 7.62 3.83
CA PRO A 271 -27.58 8.54 2.75
C PRO A 271 -27.30 9.97 3.23
N ASN A 272 -26.31 10.61 2.60
CA ASN A 272 -25.84 12.00 2.75
C ASN A 272 -26.62 12.88 3.74
N ILE A 273 -26.11 12.98 4.97
CA ILE A 273 -26.30 14.17 5.80
C ILE A 273 -24.99 14.97 5.69
N SER A 274 -25.08 16.07 4.97
CA SER A 274 -24.01 17.02 4.66
C SER A 274 -23.62 17.88 5.87
N ASN A 275 -22.37 18.36 5.79
CA ASN A 275 -21.81 19.57 6.39
C ASN A 275 -21.46 19.55 7.89
N THR A 276 -20.14 19.52 8.16
CA THR A 276 -19.49 20.53 9.02
C THR A 276 -17.98 20.49 8.79
N SER A 277 -17.47 21.59 8.26
CA SER A 277 -16.08 22.02 8.18
C SER A 277 -15.60 22.49 9.55
N ASN A 278 -14.47 21.98 10.03
CA ASN A 278 -13.67 22.65 11.06
C ASN A 278 -12.23 22.70 10.56
N ASP A 279 -11.79 23.91 10.25
CA ASP A 279 -10.46 24.27 9.80
C ASP A 279 -9.47 24.17 10.95
N SER A 280 -8.78 23.03 11.05
CA SER A 280 -7.54 22.93 11.81
C SER A 280 -6.40 23.43 10.93
N ALA A 281 -5.81 24.57 11.30
CA ALA A 281 -4.63 25.14 10.65
C ALA A 281 -3.54 24.06 10.49
N LEU A 282 -3.13 23.81 9.25
CA LEU A 282 -2.06 22.85 8.95
C LEU A 282 -0.76 23.31 9.65
N PRO A 283 0.03 22.39 10.23
CA PRO A 283 1.35 22.73 10.74
C PRO A 283 2.21 23.31 9.61
N PRO A 284 3.08 24.29 9.91
CA PRO A 284 3.94 24.90 8.91
C PRO A 284 4.81 23.83 8.22
N PRO A 285 5.08 23.99 6.91
CA PRO A 285 5.88 23.03 6.16
C PRO A 285 7.29 22.95 6.75
N LEU A 286 7.79 21.73 6.96
CA LEU A 286 9.16 21.47 7.39
C LEU A 286 10.14 21.99 6.34
N THR A 287 10.98 22.93 6.75
CA THR A 287 12.07 23.46 5.94
C THR A 287 13.37 22.81 6.39
N PHE A 288 14.07 22.16 5.48
CA PHE A 288 15.39 21.59 5.74
C PHE A 288 16.44 22.51 5.15
N THR A 289 17.25 23.13 5.99
CA THR A 289 18.37 23.98 5.54
C THR A 289 19.69 23.23 5.66
N GLY A 290 20.67 23.64 4.84
CA GLY A 290 22.05 23.18 4.94
C GLY A 290 22.37 21.91 4.12
N PRO A 291 23.15 20.95 4.65
CA PRO A 291 23.79 19.91 3.84
C PRO A 291 22.79 18.98 3.15
N VAL A 292 21.67 18.68 3.81
CA VAL A 292 20.64 17.76 3.28
C VAL A 292 20.00 18.31 2.01
N GLN A 293 19.66 19.59 2.01
CA GLN A 293 19.11 20.31 0.86
C GLN A 293 20.09 20.26 -0.32
N PHE A 294 21.36 20.59 -0.06
CA PHE A 294 22.42 20.57 -1.05
C PHE A 294 22.64 19.17 -1.65
N PHE A 295 22.71 18.13 -0.81
CA PHE A 295 22.86 16.75 -1.27
C PHE A 295 21.68 16.27 -2.12
N GLN A 296 20.46 16.63 -1.74
CA GLN A 296 19.28 16.33 -2.55
C GLN A 296 19.36 17.04 -3.91
N GLY A 297 19.75 18.31 -3.93
CA GLY A 297 19.96 19.07 -5.16
C GLY A 297 20.96 18.39 -6.09
N ILE A 298 22.13 17.98 -5.57
CA ILE A 298 23.12 17.20 -6.34
C ILE A 298 22.52 15.90 -6.87
N ALA A 299 21.80 15.16 -6.03
CA ALA A 299 21.21 13.89 -6.43
C ALA A 299 20.18 14.05 -7.56
N LEU A 300 19.34 15.08 -7.50
CA LEU A 300 18.40 15.42 -8.58
C LEU A 300 19.13 15.84 -9.87
N PHE A 301 20.24 16.59 -9.78
CA PHE A 301 21.09 16.89 -10.94
C PHE A 301 21.63 15.62 -11.59
N ILE A 302 22.16 14.68 -10.80
CA ILE A 302 22.66 13.40 -11.29
C ILE A 302 21.54 12.63 -12.02
N ILE A 303 20.34 12.59 -11.42
CA ILE A 303 19.19 11.90 -12.01
C ILE A 303 18.84 12.48 -13.37
N VAL A 304 18.76 13.81 -13.50
CA VAL A 304 18.38 14.46 -14.76
C VAL A 304 19.49 14.36 -15.81
N SER A 305 20.73 14.61 -15.43
CA SER A 305 21.88 14.61 -16.33
C SER A 305 22.18 13.25 -16.92
N ILE A 306 21.95 12.17 -16.17
CA ILE A 306 22.16 10.79 -16.65
C ILE A 306 20.88 10.26 -17.32
N GLY A 307 19.74 10.40 -16.65
CA GLY A 307 18.48 9.80 -17.07
C GLY A 307 17.96 10.39 -18.39
N THR A 308 17.96 11.72 -18.53
CA THR A 308 17.34 12.39 -19.69
C THR A 308 18.05 12.05 -21.01
N PRO A 309 19.39 12.14 -21.14
CA PRO A 309 20.06 11.78 -22.38
C PRO A 309 19.92 10.30 -22.74
N ALA A 310 19.99 9.41 -21.74
CA ALA A 310 19.75 7.98 -21.95
C ALA A 310 18.34 7.72 -22.50
N TYR A 311 17.35 8.42 -21.95
CA TYR A 311 15.96 8.27 -22.36
C TYR A 311 15.67 8.85 -23.75
N LEU A 312 16.20 10.05 -24.04
CA LEU A 312 16.13 10.66 -25.37
C LEU A 312 16.76 9.76 -26.44
N ARG A 313 17.88 9.09 -26.13
CA ARG A 313 18.51 8.12 -27.03
C ARG A 313 17.59 6.92 -27.31
N ILE A 314 16.92 6.37 -26.30
CA ILE A 314 15.95 5.27 -26.49
C ILE A 314 14.78 5.72 -27.36
N ILE A 315 14.21 6.90 -27.08
CA ILE A 315 13.13 7.49 -27.87
C ILE A 315 13.58 7.69 -29.32
N TYR A 316 14.78 8.23 -29.54
CA TYR A 316 15.37 8.40 -30.87
C TYR A 316 15.49 7.07 -31.62
N ILE A 317 15.95 6.00 -30.97
CA ILE A 317 16.03 4.66 -31.59
C ILE A 317 14.64 4.14 -31.99
N PHE A 318 13.64 4.32 -31.14
CA PHE A 318 12.26 3.90 -31.45
C PHE A 318 11.64 4.71 -32.59
N ILE A 319 11.97 6.00 -32.72
CA ILE A 319 11.48 6.87 -33.79
C ILE A 319 12.20 6.58 -35.12
N SER A 320 13.53 6.43 -35.09
CA SER A 320 14.37 6.27 -36.30
C SER A 320 14.22 4.90 -36.95
N THR A 321 13.92 3.85 -36.17
CA THR A 321 13.80 2.48 -36.71
C THR A 321 12.38 2.21 -37.23
N PRO A 322 12.18 1.98 -38.55
CA PRO A 322 10.83 1.81 -39.12
C PRO A 322 10.10 0.57 -38.59
N SER A 323 10.82 -0.46 -38.14
CA SER A 323 10.25 -1.67 -37.54
C SER A 323 9.51 -1.37 -36.22
N TYR A 324 10.07 -0.51 -35.37
CA TYR A 324 9.43 -0.09 -34.12
C TYR A 324 8.26 0.85 -34.39
N ARG A 325 8.43 1.82 -35.29
CA ARG A 325 7.39 2.80 -35.64
C ARG A 325 6.10 2.16 -36.16
N LYS A 326 6.18 1.06 -36.89
CA LYS A 326 5.02 0.33 -37.42
C LYS A 326 4.18 -0.36 -36.33
N ARG A 327 4.75 -0.63 -35.15
CA ARG A 327 4.09 -1.35 -34.06
C ARG A 327 3.41 -0.39 -33.09
N GLU A 328 2.10 -0.56 -32.89
CA GLU A 328 1.28 0.28 -32.00
C GLU A 328 1.83 0.39 -30.57
N CYS A 329 2.32 -0.73 -30.01
CA CYS A 329 2.93 -0.76 -28.68
C CYS A 329 4.12 0.20 -28.53
N TYR A 330 5.01 0.24 -29.53
CA TYR A 330 6.18 1.11 -29.50
C TYR A 330 5.80 2.58 -29.72
N ARG A 331 4.75 2.85 -30.51
CA ARG A 331 4.20 4.21 -30.63
C ARG A 331 3.69 4.72 -29.28
N ILE A 332 2.97 3.90 -28.51
CA ILE A 332 2.52 4.26 -27.15
C ILE A 332 3.73 4.49 -26.24
N MET A 333 4.74 3.61 -26.29
CA MET A 333 5.96 3.75 -25.48
C MET A 333 6.77 5.01 -25.82
N ILE A 334 6.83 5.42 -27.10
CA ILE A 334 7.44 6.70 -27.50
C ILE A 334 6.71 7.87 -26.84
N GLN A 335 5.38 7.85 -26.84
CA GLN A 335 4.56 8.92 -26.24
C GLN A 335 4.75 8.99 -24.72
N ILE A 336 4.74 7.85 -24.02
CA ILE A 336 5.11 7.76 -22.59
C ILE A 336 6.52 8.31 -22.38
N GLY A 337 7.43 7.96 -23.31
CA GLY A 337 8.81 8.41 -23.32
C GLY A 337 8.93 9.94 -23.30
N ILE A 338 8.24 10.58 -24.24
CA ILE A 338 8.19 12.04 -24.37
C ILE A 338 7.59 12.67 -23.11
N VAL A 339 6.48 12.13 -22.60
CA VAL A 339 5.85 12.61 -21.36
C VAL A 339 6.84 12.54 -20.20
N GLN A 340 7.56 11.44 -20.03
CA GLN A 340 8.54 11.31 -18.95
C GLN A 340 9.74 12.28 -19.11
N CYS A 341 10.17 12.58 -20.34
CA CYS A 341 11.18 13.62 -20.57
C CYS A 341 10.70 15.03 -20.13
N LEU A 342 9.39 15.28 -20.08
CA LEU A 342 8.85 16.54 -19.56
C LEU A 342 9.04 16.70 -18.04
N PHE A 343 9.43 15.66 -17.29
CA PHE A 343 9.88 15.83 -15.89
C PHE A 343 11.25 16.51 -15.77
N ALA A 344 12.09 16.43 -16.81
CA ALA A 344 13.47 16.87 -16.73
C ALA A 344 13.61 18.37 -16.40
N PRO A 345 12.86 19.30 -17.02
CA PRO A 345 12.95 20.72 -16.68
C PRO A 345 12.57 21.01 -15.23
N GLY A 346 11.45 20.45 -14.75
CA GLY A 346 11.01 20.62 -13.36
C GLY A 346 12.04 20.09 -12.37
N THR A 347 12.60 18.93 -12.65
CA THR A 347 13.62 18.31 -11.78
C THR A 347 14.94 19.08 -11.81
N PHE A 348 15.35 19.59 -12.98
CA PHE A 348 16.56 20.39 -13.14
C PHE A 348 16.48 21.71 -12.37
N PHE A 349 15.38 22.46 -12.53
CA PHE A 349 15.22 23.72 -11.82
C PHE A 349 15.00 23.51 -10.32
N GLN A 350 14.32 22.43 -9.91
CA GLN A 350 14.27 22.03 -8.51
C GLN A 350 15.68 21.76 -7.97
N ALA A 351 16.51 20.99 -8.68
CA ALA A 351 17.89 20.70 -8.29
C ALA A 351 18.72 21.99 -8.13
N LEU A 352 18.61 22.90 -9.12
CA LEU A 352 19.27 24.19 -9.10
C LEU A 352 18.85 25.05 -7.90
N MET A 353 17.55 25.12 -7.64
CA MET A 353 17.00 25.86 -6.51
C MET A 353 17.50 25.30 -5.17
N GLN A 354 17.57 23.96 -5.02
CA GLN A 354 18.09 23.36 -3.79
C GLN A 354 19.59 23.61 -3.59
N VAL A 355 20.38 23.66 -4.68
CA VAL A 355 21.84 23.91 -4.59
C VAL A 355 22.16 25.38 -4.29
N ILE A 356 21.45 26.33 -4.90
CA ILE A 356 21.73 27.77 -4.74
C ILE A 356 20.98 28.37 -3.54
N ASP A 357 20.06 27.61 -2.93
CA ASP A 357 19.19 28.07 -1.83
C ASP A 357 18.34 29.30 -2.20
N ARG A 358 18.02 29.46 -3.48
CA ARG A 358 17.14 30.49 -4.02
C ARG A 358 16.48 30.00 -5.29
N ASP A 359 15.25 30.43 -5.58
CA ASP A 359 14.57 30.15 -6.85
C ASP A 359 14.82 31.30 -7.84
N PRO A 360 15.87 31.24 -8.69
CA PRO A 360 16.18 32.33 -9.60
C PRO A 360 15.00 32.56 -10.56
N PHE A 361 14.40 33.75 -10.49
CA PHE A 361 13.26 34.17 -11.31
C PHE A 361 11.98 33.32 -11.15
N GLY A 362 11.88 32.50 -10.10
CA GLY A 362 10.73 31.61 -9.91
C GLY A 362 10.68 30.43 -10.89
N LEU A 363 11.80 30.11 -11.57
CA LEU A 363 11.83 29.08 -12.62
C LEU A 363 11.52 27.68 -12.08
N ALA A 364 11.97 27.34 -10.86
CA ALA A 364 11.65 26.06 -10.25
C ALA A 364 10.15 25.98 -9.95
N THR A 365 9.58 27.04 -9.40
CA THR A 365 8.14 27.12 -9.12
C THR A 365 7.29 27.04 -10.40
N VAL A 366 7.74 27.63 -11.51
CA VAL A 366 7.04 27.52 -12.80
C VAL A 366 7.18 26.12 -13.38
N ALA A 367 8.39 25.57 -13.41
CA ALA A 367 8.66 24.26 -14.01
C ALA A 367 8.05 23.10 -13.21
N ILE A 368 7.97 23.19 -11.87
CA ILE A 368 7.38 22.13 -11.03
C ILE A 368 5.89 21.95 -11.27
N ARG A 369 5.18 22.99 -11.76
CA ARG A 369 3.76 22.89 -12.15
C ARG A 369 3.53 21.96 -13.33
N LEU A 370 4.57 21.64 -14.10
CA LEU A 370 4.52 20.64 -15.16
C LEU A 370 4.47 19.22 -14.61
N MET A 371 5.00 18.95 -13.40
CA MET A 371 5.08 17.58 -12.88
C MET A 371 3.71 16.92 -12.66
N PRO A 372 2.74 17.54 -11.96
CA PRO A 372 1.43 16.91 -11.76
C PRO A 372 0.73 16.48 -13.05
N PRO A 373 0.56 17.31 -14.11
CA PRO A 373 -0.02 16.87 -15.37
C PRO A 373 0.73 15.69 -15.97
N VAL A 374 2.06 15.76 -16.00
CA VAL A 374 2.90 14.72 -16.59
C VAL A 374 2.71 13.38 -15.88
N VAL A 375 2.71 13.32 -14.54
CA VAL A 375 2.44 12.10 -13.77
C VAL A 375 1.09 11.49 -14.15
N ARG A 376 0.04 12.32 -14.29
CA ARG A 376 -1.31 11.80 -14.58
C ARG A 376 -1.44 11.32 -16.02
N VAL A 377 -0.85 12.03 -16.97
CA VAL A 377 -0.79 11.61 -18.38
C VAL A 377 -0.03 10.30 -18.52
N GLU A 378 1.13 10.16 -17.84
CA GLU A 378 1.90 8.92 -17.81
C GLU A 378 1.04 7.75 -17.30
N ALA A 379 0.27 7.94 -16.23
CA ALA A 379 -0.59 6.90 -15.68
C ALA A 379 -1.72 6.49 -16.66
N ILE A 380 -2.34 7.45 -17.37
CA ILE A 380 -3.36 7.15 -18.39
C ILE A 380 -2.73 6.43 -19.59
N MET A 381 -1.56 6.87 -20.06
CA MET A 381 -0.87 6.19 -21.17
C MET A 381 -0.38 4.79 -20.79
N SER A 382 0.01 4.60 -19.53
CA SER A 382 0.36 3.27 -18.99
C SER A 382 -0.85 2.33 -19.00
N LEU A 383 -2.06 2.84 -18.73
CA LEU A 383 -3.29 2.09 -18.91
C LEU A 383 -3.52 1.71 -20.39
N VAL A 384 -3.31 2.64 -21.33
CA VAL A 384 -3.42 2.35 -22.78
C VAL A 384 -2.42 1.27 -23.18
N LEU A 385 -1.19 1.33 -22.69
CA LEU A 385 -0.17 0.32 -22.94
C LEU A 385 -0.59 -1.06 -22.40
N ALA A 386 -1.16 -1.10 -21.20
CA ALA A 386 -1.68 -2.33 -20.60
C ALA A 386 -2.85 -2.91 -21.41
N LEU A 387 -3.78 -2.07 -21.88
CA LEU A 387 -4.88 -2.50 -22.76
C LEU A 387 -4.35 -3.06 -24.08
N ASN A 388 -3.37 -2.39 -24.69
CA ASN A 388 -2.74 -2.89 -25.91
C ASN A 388 -2.07 -4.26 -25.71
N ARG A 389 -1.42 -4.48 -24.56
CA ARG A 389 -0.86 -5.79 -24.20
C ARG A 389 -1.95 -6.83 -23.98
N LEU A 390 -3.05 -6.46 -23.33
CA LEU A 390 -4.22 -7.32 -23.17
C LEU A 390 -4.80 -7.74 -24.54
N LYS A 391 -4.93 -6.79 -25.48
CA LYS A 391 -5.36 -7.07 -26.86
C LYS A 391 -4.48 -8.11 -27.55
N ILE A 392 -3.17 -7.92 -27.50
CA ILE A 392 -2.19 -8.77 -28.18
C ILE A 392 -2.14 -10.16 -27.53
N ILE A 393 -1.99 -10.22 -26.20
CA ILE A 393 -1.80 -11.46 -25.45
C ILE A 393 -3.09 -12.28 -25.41
N CYS A 394 -4.22 -11.65 -25.07
CA CYS A 394 -5.51 -12.34 -24.97
C CYS A 394 -6.27 -12.43 -26.32
N ARG A 395 -5.65 -11.98 -27.42
CA ARG A 395 -6.24 -11.96 -28.78
C ARG A 395 -7.64 -11.35 -28.84
N ILE A 396 -7.89 -10.31 -28.04
CA ILE A 396 -9.19 -9.64 -27.98
C ILE A 396 -9.37 -8.79 -29.24
N LYS A 397 -10.46 -9.00 -29.98
CA LYS A 397 -10.80 -8.20 -31.17
C LYS A 397 -11.53 -6.93 -30.77
N TYR A 398 -10.82 -5.80 -30.73
CA TYR A 398 -11.43 -4.47 -30.69
C TYR A 398 -10.65 -3.49 -31.58
N PRO A 399 -11.31 -2.44 -32.11
CA PRO A 399 -10.68 -1.53 -33.07
C PRO A 399 -9.52 -0.76 -32.43
N ALA A 400 -8.42 -0.61 -33.17
CA ALA A 400 -7.25 0.19 -32.74
C ALA A 400 -7.60 1.67 -32.52
N LEU A 401 -8.71 2.13 -33.09
CA LEU A 401 -9.27 3.47 -32.85
C LEU A 401 -9.42 3.77 -31.35
N VAL A 402 -9.77 2.77 -30.52
CA VAL A 402 -9.94 2.95 -29.07
C VAL A 402 -8.66 3.46 -28.40
N HIS A 403 -7.50 2.89 -28.74
CA HIS A 403 -6.24 3.34 -28.15
C HIS A 403 -5.89 4.76 -28.60
N ASN A 404 -6.05 5.06 -29.89
CA ASN A 404 -5.78 6.39 -30.42
C ASN A 404 -6.67 7.45 -29.76
N VAL A 405 -7.97 7.17 -29.58
CA VAL A 405 -8.90 8.08 -28.90
C VAL A 405 -8.45 8.31 -27.46
N ILE A 406 -8.13 7.26 -26.70
CA ILE A 406 -7.69 7.42 -25.30
C ILE A 406 -6.36 8.19 -25.22
N LEU A 407 -5.42 7.97 -26.15
CA LEU A 407 -4.16 8.72 -26.20
C LEU A 407 -4.38 10.21 -26.49
N VAL A 408 -5.24 10.53 -27.46
CA VAL A 408 -5.60 11.93 -27.77
C VAL A 408 -6.28 12.57 -26.55
N CYS A 409 -7.21 11.88 -25.92
CA CYS A 409 -7.83 12.33 -24.68
C CYS A 409 -6.81 12.53 -23.55
N ALA A 410 -5.80 11.66 -23.41
CA ALA A 410 -4.75 11.79 -22.41
C ALA A 410 -3.90 13.05 -22.62
N TRP A 411 -3.52 13.34 -23.87
CA TRP A 411 -2.79 14.57 -24.22
C TRP A 411 -3.61 15.82 -24.01
N ILE A 412 -4.87 15.84 -24.47
CA ILE A 412 -5.79 16.96 -24.26
C ILE A 412 -5.98 17.19 -22.75
N PHE A 413 -6.21 16.12 -21.99
CA PHE A 413 -6.31 16.19 -20.53
C PHE A 413 -5.06 16.80 -19.92
N GLY A 414 -3.86 16.32 -20.29
CA GLY A 414 -2.59 16.86 -19.80
C GLY A 414 -2.39 18.33 -20.12
N ALA A 415 -2.69 18.74 -21.36
CA ALA A 415 -2.57 20.11 -21.82
C ALA A 415 -3.55 21.04 -21.10
N LEU A 416 -4.83 20.66 -21.01
CA LEU A 416 -5.84 21.42 -20.27
C LEU A 416 -5.47 21.55 -18.79
N PHE A 417 -4.96 20.47 -18.20
CA PHE A 417 -4.55 20.45 -16.81
C PHE A 417 -3.33 21.34 -16.55
N PHE A 418 -2.35 21.33 -17.46
CA PHE A 418 -1.21 22.25 -17.43
C PHE A 418 -1.65 23.71 -17.60
N ILE A 419 -2.47 24.02 -18.61
CA ILE A 419 -3.02 25.38 -18.83
C ILE A 419 -3.79 25.86 -17.60
N SER A 420 -4.57 24.98 -16.98
CA SER A 420 -5.33 25.28 -15.77
C SER A 420 -4.40 25.75 -14.64
N TYR A 421 -3.23 25.13 -14.46
CA TYR A 421 -2.24 25.53 -13.45
C TYR A 421 -1.66 26.94 -13.65
N PHE A 422 -1.69 27.47 -14.86
CA PHE A 422 -1.24 28.84 -15.14
C PHE A 422 -2.39 29.84 -15.03
N ILE A 423 -3.55 29.52 -15.61
CA ILE A 423 -4.70 30.43 -15.64
C ILE A 423 -5.33 30.59 -14.25
N PHE A 424 -5.48 29.49 -13.49
CA PHE A 424 -6.18 29.50 -12.20
C PHE A 424 -5.23 29.56 -11.00
N THR A 425 -4.06 30.17 -11.18
CA THR A 425 -3.04 30.35 -10.12
C THR A 425 -3.64 31.01 -8.86
N ASP A 426 -4.66 31.86 -9.01
CA ASP A 426 -5.34 32.52 -7.89
C ASP A 426 -6.26 31.60 -7.09
N LEU A 427 -6.76 30.52 -7.71
CA LEU A 427 -7.72 29.59 -7.08
C LEU A 427 -7.04 28.36 -6.47
N TYR A 428 -5.92 27.93 -7.04
CA TYR A 428 -5.05 26.92 -6.46
C TYR A 428 -3.60 27.18 -6.85
N TYR A 429 -2.69 26.95 -5.91
CA TYR A 429 -1.27 27.26 -6.09
C TYR A 429 -0.42 26.05 -5.71
N TYR A 430 0.44 25.63 -6.62
CA TYR A 430 1.39 24.53 -6.42
C TYR A 430 2.79 25.07 -6.62
N TYR A 431 3.59 24.97 -5.57
CA TYR A 431 4.86 25.67 -5.47
C TYR A 431 5.90 24.84 -4.74
N ILE A 432 7.14 25.26 -4.87
CA ILE A 432 8.27 24.71 -4.16
C ILE A 432 9.17 25.89 -3.80
N PHE A 433 9.81 25.83 -2.64
CA PHE A 433 10.71 26.88 -2.17
C PHE A 433 12.00 26.23 -1.64
N PRO A 434 13.11 26.99 -1.54
CA PRO A 434 14.38 26.48 -1.06
C PRO A 434 14.24 25.80 0.31
N GLY A 435 14.81 24.61 0.45
CA GLY A 435 14.73 23.79 1.67
C GLY A 435 13.46 22.94 1.80
N SER A 436 12.43 23.18 0.98
CA SER A 436 11.31 22.23 0.85
C SER A 436 11.69 21.10 -0.10
N LEU A 437 11.81 19.89 0.43
CA LEU A 437 12.20 18.74 -0.38
C LEU A 437 11.09 18.36 -1.37
N ASN A 438 9.82 18.49 -0.97
CA ASN A 438 8.66 18.17 -1.80
C ASN A 438 7.90 19.44 -2.20
N PRO A 439 7.29 19.44 -3.40
CA PRO A 439 6.35 20.50 -3.77
C PRO A 439 5.07 20.44 -2.94
N LEU A 440 4.51 21.61 -2.67
CA LEU A 440 3.41 21.82 -1.74
C LEU A 440 2.23 22.51 -2.44
N TYR A 441 1.02 22.20 -1.98
CA TYR A 441 -0.19 22.94 -2.34
C TYR A 441 -0.42 24.02 -1.28
N ASP A 442 -0.70 25.25 -1.73
CA ASP A 442 -1.09 26.34 -0.84
C ASP A 442 -2.57 26.22 -0.45
N TYR A 443 -2.84 25.83 0.79
CA TYR A 443 -4.21 25.69 1.29
C TYR A 443 -4.88 27.01 1.66
N SER A 444 -4.17 28.15 1.58
CA SER A 444 -4.84 29.45 1.66
C SER A 444 -5.78 29.67 0.46
N LYS A 445 -5.56 28.94 -0.64
CA LYS A 445 -6.39 29.01 -1.84
C LYS A 445 -7.55 28.00 -1.77
N PRO A 446 -8.78 28.41 -2.12
CA PRO A 446 -10.00 27.65 -1.83
C PRO A 446 -10.09 26.32 -2.60
N LEU A 447 -9.49 26.21 -3.80
CA LEU A 447 -9.58 25.00 -4.62
C LEU A 447 -8.37 24.07 -4.47
N SER A 448 -7.28 24.48 -3.80
CA SER A 448 -6.07 23.65 -3.68
C SER A 448 -6.34 22.28 -3.08
N TYR A 449 -7.19 22.21 -2.05
CA TYR A 449 -7.55 20.94 -1.40
C TYR A 449 -8.35 20.01 -2.33
N VAL A 450 -9.40 20.54 -2.97
CA VAL A 450 -10.25 19.80 -3.91
C VAL A 450 -9.44 19.31 -5.10
N PHE A 451 -8.56 20.17 -5.61
CA PHE A 451 -7.69 19.87 -6.72
C PHE A 451 -6.73 18.73 -6.37
N ARG A 452 -5.98 18.83 -5.26
CA ARG A 452 -5.10 17.77 -4.79
C ARG A 452 -5.82 16.42 -4.68
N ILE A 453 -7.02 16.42 -4.08
CA ILE A 453 -7.82 15.21 -3.90
C ILE A 453 -8.25 14.60 -5.24
N SER A 454 -8.82 15.41 -6.13
CA SER A 454 -9.30 14.97 -7.44
C SER A 454 -8.18 14.31 -8.25
N VAL A 455 -7.00 14.90 -8.16
CA VAL A 455 -5.82 14.53 -8.93
C VAL A 455 -5.21 13.24 -8.38
N ASN A 456 -5.16 13.09 -7.06
CA ASN A 456 -4.77 11.83 -6.42
C ASN A 456 -5.75 10.70 -6.70
N TYR A 457 -7.06 10.94 -6.65
CA TYR A 457 -8.06 9.94 -7.03
C TYR A 457 -7.93 9.51 -8.49
N LEU A 458 -7.63 10.44 -9.40
CA LEU A 458 -7.43 10.11 -10.81
C LEU A 458 -6.25 9.14 -10.98
N LEU A 459 -5.10 9.40 -10.36
CA LEU A 459 -3.92 8.53 -10.45
C LEU A 459 -4.16 7.15 -9.83
N ILE A 460 -4.82 7.09 -8.67
CA ILE A 460 -5.12 5.82 -8.02
C ILE A 460 -6.14 5.05 -8.84
N GLY A 461 -7.15 5.73 -9.38
CA GLY A 461 -8.15 5.15 -10.27
C GLY A 461 -7.52 4.54 -11.51
N THR A 462 -6.69 5.30 -12.24
CA THR A 462 -6.01 4.80 -13.45
C THR A 462 -5.02 3.67 -13.13
N SER A 463 -4.28 3.77 -12.03
CA SER A 463 -3.37 2.71 -11.56
C SER A 463 -4.13 1.44 -11.16
N SER A 464 -5.28 1.56 -10.50
CA SER A 464 -6.12 0.42 -10.10
C SER A 464 -6.72 -0.29 -11.30
N ILE A 465 -7.14 0.45 -12.33
CA ILE A 465 -7.63 -0.13 -13.59
C ILE A 465 -6.46 -0.83 -14.29
N THR A 466 -5.28 -0.19 -14.36
CA THR A 466 -4.08 -0.77 -14.95
C THR A 466 -3.68 -2.07 -14.26
N PHE A 467 -3.74 -2.10 -12.93
CA PHE A 467 -3.52 -3.31 -12.14
C PHE A 467 -4.46 -4.43 -12.55
N THR A 468 -5.75 -4.12 -12.63
CA THR A 468 -6.80 -5.09 -12.98
C THR A 468 -6.56 -5.68 -14.37
N VAL A 469 -6.11 -4.85 -15.32
CA VAL A 469 -5.71 -5.31 -16.66
C VAL A 469 -4.51 -6.25 -16.60
N TYR A 470 -3.47 -5.92 -15.83
CA TYR A 470 -2.30 -6.82 -15.68
C TYR A 470 -2.63 -8.12 -14.96
N VAL A 471 -3.48 -8.09 -13.92
CA VAL A 471 -3.98 -9.31 -13.27
C VAL A 471 -4.73 -10.18 -14.28
N ALA A 472 -5.55 -9.59 -15.15
CA ALA A 472 -6.23 -10.34 -16.21
C ALA A 472 -5.25 -10.97 -17.21
N ILE A 473 -4.20 -10.23 -17.62
CA ILE A 473 -3.13 -10.74 -18.49
C ILE A 473 -2.41 -11.93 -17.83
N ILE A 474 -1.96 -11.77 -16.58
CA ILE A 474 -1.25 -12.82 -15.83
C ILE A 474 -2.13 -14.06 -15.66
N SER A 475 -3.40 -13.86 -15.33
CA SER A 475 -4.37 -14.95 -15.16
C SER A 475 -4.58 -15.72 -16.45
N TYR A 476 -4.67 -15.01 -17.58
CA TYR A 476 -4.79 -15.62 -18.90
C TYR A 476 -3.53 -16.38 -19.32
N LEU A 477 -2.34 -15.81 -19.05
CA LEU A 477 -1.06 -16.50 -19.29
C LEU A 477 -0.91 -17.75 -18.42
N ALA A 478 -1.32 -17.68 -17.15
CA ALA A 478 -1.32 -18.84 -16.26
C ALA A 478 -2.30 -19.93 -16.73
N TYR A 479 -3.46 -19.54 -17.25
CA TYR A 479 -4.41 -20.45 -17.88
C TYR A 479 -3.80 -21.12 -19.12
N LEU A 480 -3.24 -20.35 -20.05
CA LEU A 480 -2.58 -20.90 -21.25
C LEU A 480 -1.44 -21.85 -20.90
N ARG A 481 -0.63 -21.53 -19.88
CA ARG A 481 0.46 -22.39 -19.41
C ARG A 481 -0.05 -23.73 -18.91
N ARG A 482 -1.20 -23.75 -18.22
CA ARG A 482 -1.83 -25.00 -17.75
C ARG A 482 -2.42 -25.81 -18.90
N THR A 483 -3.08 -25.17 -19.86
CA THR A 483 -3.81 -25.87 -20.91
C THR A 483 -2.92 -26.36 -22.05
N CYS A 484 -1.91 -25.60 -22.44
CA CYS A 484 -1.13 -25.88 -23.66
C CYS A 484 0.25 -26.49 -23.38
N GLY A 485 0.64 -26.69 -22.11
CA GLY A 485 1.95 -27.24 -21.74
C GLY A 485 3.16 -26.44 -22.23
N ASN A 486 2.94 -25.28 -22.84
CA ASN A 486 3.96 -24.61 -23.62
C ASN A 486 4.88 -23.78 -22.72
N THR A 487 6.18 -23.89 -22.96
CA THR A 487 7.18 -23.04 -22.31
C THR A 487 7.03 -21.63 -22.85
N MET A 488 6.59 -20.68 -22.01
CA MET A 488 6.58 -19.26 -22.40
C MET A 488 7.97 -18.86 -22.91
N GLU A 489 7.99 -18.24 -24.10
CA GLU A 489 9.20 -17.68 -24.68
C GLU A 489 9.85 -16.68 -23.69
N THR A 490 11.17 -16.72 -23.58
CA THR A 490 11.97 -15.86 -22.69
C THR A 490 11.62 -14.37 -22.86
N ARG A 491 11.33 -13.97 -24.09
CA ARG A 491 10.93 -12.61 -24.44
C ARG A 491 9.62 -12.15 -23.78
N GLU A 492 8.60 -13.01 -23.74
CA GLU A 492 7.32 -12.66 -23.11
C GLU A 492 7.48 -12.50 -21.59
N LYS A 493 8.31 -13.34 -20.97
CA LYS A 493 8.65 -13.22 -19.55
C LYS A 493 9.35 -11.89 -19.27
N ALA A 494 10.32 -11.49 -20.10
CA ALA A 494 11.02 -10.22 -19.93
C ALA A 494 10.07 -9.02 -20.02
N ILE A 495 9.14 -9.02 -20.98
CA ILE A 495 8.13 -7.96 -21.12
C ILE A 495 7.20 -7.91 -19.91
N LEU A 496 6.78 -9.06 -19.39
CA LEU A 496 5.92 -9.14 -18.21
C LEU A 496 6.65 -8.68 -16.95
N THR A 497 7.91 -9.08 -16.77
CA THR A 497 8.77 -8.64 -15.66
C THR A 497 8.97 -7.13 -15.72
N PHE A 498 9.27 -6.55 -16.89
CA PHE A 498 9.33 -5.09 -17.08
C PHE A 498 8.04 -4.42 -16.58
N ALA A 499 6.90 -4.93 -17.05
CA ALA A 499 5.59 -4.39 -16.72
C ALA A 499 5.29 -4.42 -15.23
N CYS A 500 5.55 -5.58 -14.61
CA CYS A 500 5.27 -5.82 -13.20
C CYS A 500 6.15 -4.95 -12.32
N THR A 501 7.46 -4.90 -12.58
CA THR A 501 8.40 -4.08 -11.82
C THR A 501 8.04 -2.61 -11.89
N LYS A 502 7.81 -2.07 -13.11
CA LYS A 502 7.44 -0.66 -13.28
C LYS A 502 6.11 -0.35 -12.57
N PHE A 503 5.11 -1.22 -12.73
CA PHE A 503 3.80 -1.05 -12.10
C PHE A 503 3.88 -1.06 -10.56
N VAL A 504 4.63 -1.99 -9.97
CA VAL A 504 4.79 -2.08 -8.51
C VAL A 504 5.45 -0.81 -7.96
N VAL A 505 6.49 -0.31 -8.63
CA VAL A 505 7.15 0.94 -8.23
C VAL A 505 6.20 2.14 -8.38
N ASP A 506 5.44 2.21 -9.48
CA ASP A 506 4.45 3.28 -9.72
C ASP A 506 3.37 3.31 -8.63
N VAL A 507 2.80 2.16 -8.29
CA VAL A 507 1.80 2.07 -7.23
C VAL A 507 2.39 2.42 -5.87
N PHE A 508 3.58 1.91 -5.57
CA PHE A 508 4.24 2.19 -4.30
C PHE A 508 4.53 3.68 -4.13
N LEU A 509 5.01 4.36 -5.19
CA LEU A 509 5.20 5.81 -5.19
C LEU A 509 3.86 6.56 -5.07
N ALA A 510 2.84 6.17 -5.84
CA ALA A 510 1.52 6.81 -5.79
C ALA A 510 0.86 6.71 -4.40
N LEU A 511 0.94 5.52 -3.77
CA LEU A 511 0.44 5.31 -2.41
C LEU A 511 1.28 6.11 -1.40
N SER A 512 2.60 6.14 -1.57
CA SER A 512 3.48 6.90 -0.68
C SER A 512 3.15 8.39 -0.72
N CYS A 513 2.97 8.98 -1.90
CA CYS A 513 2.56 10.37 -2.05
C CYS A 513 1.14 10.65 -1.51
N MET A 514 0.24 9.67 -1.55
CA MET A 514 -1.12 9.83 -1.03
C MET A 514 -1.17 9.80 0.49
N PHE A 515 -0.51 8.82 1.10
CA PHE A 515 -0.61 8.57 2.54
C PHE A 515 0.41 9.36 3.36
N PHE A 516 1.54 9.74 2.76
CA PHE A 516 2.62 10.43 3.47
C PHE A 516 3.01 11.79 2.83
N PRO A 517 2.07 12.65 2.37
CA PRO A 517 2.42 13.91 1.71
C PRO A 517 3.18 14.88 2.62
N TYR A 518 3.05 14.73 3.93
CA TYR A 518 3.68 15.57 4.96
C TYR A 518 4.42 14.75 6.01
N SER A 519 5.16 13.73 5.57
CA SER A 519 5.98 12.97 6.52
C SER A 519 6.99 13.91 7.17
N THR A 520 7.02 13.91 8.51
CA THR A 520 8.05 14.63 9.27
C THR A 520 9.42 13.96 9.16
N ASN A 521 9.45 12.71 8.69
CA ASN A 521 10.66 11.94 8.51
C ASN A 521 11.43 12.39 7.27
N LEU A 522 12.67 12.83 7.48
CA LEU A 522 13.55 13.29 6.41
C LEU A 522 13.77 12.25 5.29
N ILE A 523 13.98 10.99 5.65
CA ILE A 523 14.21 9.90 4.69
C ILE A 523 12.97 9.71 3.81
N CYS A 524 11.78 9.79 4.41
CA CYS A 524 10.53 9.71 3.68
C CYS A 524 10.37 10.89 2.71
N GLN A 525 10.75 12.10 3.11
CA GLN A 525 10.70 13.26 2.21
C GLN A 525 11.70 13.17 1.06
N ILE A 526 12.94 12.73 1.32
CA ILE A 526 13.94 12.46 0.28
C ILE A 526 13.41 11.39 -0.69
N TYR A 527 12.85 10.30 -0.15
CA TYR A 527 12.27 9.23 -0.93
C TYR A 527 11.12 9.70 -1.83
N LEU A 528 10.17 10.46 -1.29
CA LEU A 528 9.04 11.01 -2.05
C LEU A 528 9.50 11.98 -3.14
N SER A 529 10.51 12.81 -2.80
CA SER A 529 11.00 13.85 -3.69
C SER A 529 11.92 13.35 -4.79
N MET A 530 12.60 12.21 -4.61
CA MET A 530 13.45 11.62 -5.65
C MET A 530 12.78 10.45 -6.35
N GLY A 531 11.81 9.81 -5.71
CA GLY A 531 11.26 8.54 -6.13
C GLY A 531 10.58 8.60 -7.49
N HIS A 532 9.79 9.65 -7.75
CA HIS A 532 9.12 9.83 -9.04
C HIS A 532 10.10 10.12 -10.18
N GLN A 533 11.10 10.98 -9.95
CA GLN A 533 12.10 11.36 -10.93
C GLN A 533 13.02 10.19 -11.25
N PHE A 534 13.46 9.45 -10.22
CA PHE A 534 14.23 8.22 -10.39
C PHE A 534 13.45 7.19 -11.20
N ASN A 535 12.18 6.97 -10.86
CA ASN A 535 11.33 6.01 -11.53
C ASN A 535 11.06 6.36 -13.00
N SER A 536 10.79 7.64 -13.30
CA SER A 536 10.46 8.09 -14.66
C SER A 536 11.71 8.29 -15.53
N LEU A 537 12.83 8.78 -14.98
CA LEU A 537 14.05 9.12 -15.76
C LEU A 537 15.16 8.07 -15.72
N ILE A 538 15.26 7.23 -14.69
CA ILE A 538 16.34 6.21 -14.57
C ILE A 538 15.77 4.79 -14.68
N LEU A 539 14.76 4.45 -13.88
CA LEU A 539 14.29 3.06 -13.80
C LEU A 539 13.76 2.57 -15.14
N ALA A 540 12.96 3.38 -15.84
CA ALA A 540 12.45 3.03 -17.17
C ALA A 540 13.57 2.72 -18.19
N PRO A 541 14.56 3.61 -18.44
CA PRO A 541 15.68 3.30 -19.34
C PRO A 541 16.49 2.08 -18.90
N VAL A 542 16.78 1.94 -17.60
CA VAL A 542 17.53 0.79 -17.08
C VAL A 542 16.79 -0.51 -17.34
N LEU A 543 15.47 -0.55 -17.09
CA LEU A 543 14.64 -1.71 -17.36
C LEU A 543 14.59 -2.03 -18.87
N TYR A 544 14.56 -1.03 -19.74
CA TYR A 544 14.63 -1.26 -21.20
C TYR A 544 15.96 -1.88 -21.62
N LEU A 545 17.09 -1.35 -21.13
CA LEU A 545 18.42 -1.82 -21.50
C LEU A 545 18.74 -3.21 -20.94
N THR A 546 18.22 -3.53 -19.75
CA THR A 546 18.50 -4.81 -19.07
C THR A 546 17.63 -5.95 -19.58
N LEU A 547 16.34 -5.71 -19.83
CA LEU A 547 15.38 -6.75 -20.22
C LEU A 547 15.27 -6.97 -21.73
N GLN A 548 15.93 -6.14 -22.54
CA GLN A 548 15.98 -6.28 -24.00
C GLN A 548 17.29 -6.90 -24.52
N ARG A 549 18.18 -7.35 -23.62
CA ARG A 549 19.26 -8.29 -23.94
C ARG A 549 18.68 -9.69 -24.07
#